data_AF-A0A2K3LPL8-F1
#
_entry.id   AF-A0A2K3LPL8-F1
#
_cell.length_a   1.000
_cell.length_b   1.000
_cell.length_c   1.000
_cell.angle_alpha   90.00
_cell.angle_beta   90.00
_cell.angle_gamma   90.00
#
_symmetry.space_group_name_H-M   'P 1'
#
loop_
_entity.id
_entity.type
_entity.pdbx_description
1 polymer ?
#
loop_
_entity_poly.entity_id
_entity_poly.type
_entity_poly.pdbx_seq_one_letter_code
_entity_poly.pdbx_strand_id
1 'polypeptide(L)' 'RIVVFGSDTSIKEGDLVKRTGSIMDVHAGKAMLGLVVDGLGVLIDGRGALSDPE' A
#
# COMPACT_ATOMS: atom_id res chain seq x y z
N ARG A 1 4.67 -12.22 -14.84
CA ARG A 1 3.34 -11.55 -14.88
C ARG A 1 3.39 -10.39 -13.91
N ILE A 2 2.69 -9.30 -14.23
CA ILE A 2 2.56 -8.13 -13.36
C ILE A 2 1.09 -8.07 -12.95
N VAL A 3 0.85 -7.77 -11.67
CA VAL A 3 -0.49 -7.56 -11.11
C VAL A 3 -0.53 -6.13 -10.60
N VAL A 4 -1.61 -5.41 -10.89
CA VAL A 4 -1.79 -4.02 -10.47
C VAL A 4 -2.56 -4.00 -9.15
N PHE A 5 -2.00 -3.34 -8.14
CA PHE A 5 -2.69 -3.04 -6.89
C PHE A 5 -3.17 -1.59 -6.93
N GLY A 6 -4.47 -1.39 -7.13
CA GLY A 6 -5.08 -0.06 -7.26
C GLY A 6 -5.71 0.16 -8.64
N SER A 7 -5.93 1.42 -8.98
CA SER A 7 -6.59 1.81 -10.24
C SER A 7 -5.67 1.63 -11.44
N ASP A 8 -6.13 0.90 -12.44
CA ASP A 8 -5.47 0.69 -13.73
C ASP A 8 -5.80 1.76 -14.78
N THR A 9 -6.80 2.60 -14.51
CA THR A 9 -7.36 3.57 -15.47
C THR A 9 -6.38 4.60 -16.04
N SER A 10 -5.28 4.89 -15.35
CA SER A 10 -4.25 5.83 -15.81
C SER A 10 -3.11 5.16 -16.60
N ILE A 11 -3.05 3.82 -16.62
CA ILE A 11 -1.97 3.05 -17.21
C ILE A 11 -2.19 2.94 -18.73
N LYS A 12 -1.15 3.24 -19.51
CA LYS A 12 -1.18 3.19 -20.97
C LYS A 12 -0.04 2.34 -21.54
N GLU A 13 -0.24 1.88 -22.77
CA GLU A 13 0.81 1.20 -23.51
C GLU A 13 2.02 2.13 -23.71
N GLY A 14 3.22 1.61 -23.46
CA GLY A 14 4.47 2.36 -23.54
C GLY A 14 4.90 3.06 -22.26
N ASP A 15 4.10 3.00 -21.18
CA ASP A 15 4.49 3.57 -19.89
C ASP A 15 5.74 2.88 -19.31
N LEU A 16 6.65 3.69 -18.77
CA LEU A 16 7.88 3.21 -18.17
C LEU A 16 7.59 2.64 -16.78
N VAL A 17 7.77 1.32 -16.63
CA VAL A 17 7.69 0.64 -15.34
C VAL A 17 9.08 0.31 -14.80
N LYS A 18 9.25 0.40 -13.48
CA LYS A 18 10.49 0.04 -12.77
C LYS A 18 10.18 -0.94 -11.66
N ARG A 19 11.09 -1.88 -11.41
CA ARG A 19 11.01 -2.76 -10.24
C ARG A 19 11.46 -1.99 -9.01
N THR A 20 10.76 -2.19 -7.89
CA THR A 20 11.12 -1.64 -6.58
C THR A 20 12.36 -2.29 -5.97
N GLY A 21 12.69 -3.53 -6.37
CA GLY A 21 13.86 -4.26 -5.87
C GLY A 21 13.67 -4.90 -4.50
N SER A 22 12.52 -4.70 -3.86
CA SER A 22 12.08 -5.35 -2.64
C SER A 22 10.96 -6.35 -2.92
N ILE A 23 10.84 -7.35 -2.04
CA ILE A 23 9.65 -8.21 -1.97
C ILE A 23 8.51 -7.37 -1.37
N MET A 24 7.28 -7.69 -1.75
CA MET A 24 6.10 -7.03 -1.18
C MET A 24 5.99 -7.37 0.32
N ASP A 25 6.04 -6.35 1.16
CA ASP A 25 5.84 -6.42 2.60
C ASP A 25 4.78 -5.39 3.02
N VAL A 26 4.10 -5.66 4.14
CA VAL A 26 3.11 -4.76 4.74
C VAL A 26 3.48 -4.58 6.21
N HIS A 27 3.42 -3.35 6.72
CA HIS A 27 3.68 -3.05 8.13
C HIS A 27 2.65 -3.78 8.99
N ALA A 28 3.10 -4.42 10.07
CA ALA A 28 2.23 -5.09 11.02
C ALA A 28 2.68 -4.74 12.43
N GLY A 29 1.74 -4.33 13.29
CA GLY A 29 2.08 -3.86 14.63
C GLY A 29 0.85 -3.55 15.46
N LYS A 30 1.07 -3.29 16.76
CA LYS A 30 0.00 -2.91 17.70
C LYS A 30 -0.68 -1.60 17.30
N ALA A 31 0.03 -0.72 16.59
CA ALA A 31 -0.52 0.52 16.06
C ALA A 31 -1.69 0.32 15.09
N MET A 32 -1.86 -0.87 14.49
CA MET A 32 -2.99 -1.18 13.60
C MET A 32 -4.26 -1.61 14.34
N LEU A 33 -4.20 -1.82 15.67
CA LEU A 33 -5.37 -2.27 16.43
C LEU A 33 -6.47 -1.20 16.44
N GLY A 34 -7.64 -1.56 15.95
CA GLY A 34 -8.81 -0.67 15.90
C GLY A 34 -8.85 0.26 14.68
N LEU A 35 -7.89 0.14 13.77
CA LEU A 35 -7.87 0.87 12.50
C LEU A 35 -8.32 -0.02 11.35
N VAL A 36 -8.86 0.60 10.30
CA VAL A 36 -9.22 -0.09 9.06
C VAL A 36 -8.18 0.24 8.00
N VAL A 37 -7.50 -0.79 7.52
CA VAL A 37 -6.44 -0.70 6.50
C VAL A 37 -6.82 -1.46 5.23
N ASP A 38 -6.24 -1.07 4.10
CA ASP A 38 -6.30 -1.83 2.86
C ASP A 38 -5.25 -2.97 2.82
N GLY A 39 -5.24 -3.73 1.72
CA GLY A 39 -4.31 -4.85 1.53
C GLY A 39 -2.83 -4.47 1.38
N LEU A 40 -2.51 -3.17 1.32
CA LEU A 40 -1.15 -2.63 1.30
C LEU A 40 -0.77 -1.97 2.64
N GLY A 41 -1.67 -2.00 3.64
CA GLY A 41 -1.45 -1.39 4.95
C GLY A 41 -1.72 0.12 4.98
N VAL A 42 -2.36 0.68 3.96
CA VAL A 42 -2.75 2.10 3.94
C VAL A 42 -4.04 2.28 4.73
N LEU A 43 -4.09 3.29 5.60
CA LEU A 43 -5.29 3.61 6.37
C LEU A 43 -6.39 4.16 5.48
N ILE A 44 -7.59 3.58 5.60
CA ILE A 44 -8.79 3.99 4.85
C ILE A 44 -9.89 4.55 5.75
N ASP A 45 -9.67 4.60 7.06
CA ASP A 45 -10.65 5.05 8.04
C ASP A 45 -10.75 6.58 8.20
N GLY A 46 -9.89 7.33 7.51
CA GLY A 46 -9.83 8.79 7.58
C GLY A 46 -9.37 9.36 8.93
N ARG A 47 -8.83 8.53 9.85
CA ARG A 47 -8.45 8.93 11.22
C ARG A 47 -7.02 9.46 11.37
N GLY A 48 -6.34 9.77 10.27
CA GLY A 48 -4.95 10.26 10.27
C GLY A 48 -3.94 9.14 9.95
N ALA A 49 -2.64 9.43 10.05
CA ALA A 49 -1.60 8.44 9.78
C ALA A 49 -1.38 7.49 10.97
N LEU A 50 -0.87 6.28 10.69
CA LEU A 50 -0.31 5.41 11.72
C LEU A 50 0.86 6.16 12.38
N SER A 51 0.71 6.56 13.63
CA SER A 51 1.85 6.94 14.46
C SER A 51 2.41 5.65 15.05
N ASP A 52 3.49 5.14 14.47
CA ASP A 52 4.38 4.20 15.14
C ASP A 52 5.43 5.01 15.93
N PRO A 53 5.35 5.06 17.27
CA PRO A 53 6.53 5.14 18.10
C PRO A 53 6.91 3.70 18.46
N GLU A 54 7.98 3.20 17.84
CA GLU A 54 8.64 1.90 18.10
C GLU A 54 8.05 0.64 17.46
#